data_AF-A0ABD1U7U9-F1
#
_entry.id   AF-A0ABD1U7U9-F1
#
_cell.length_a   1.000
_cell.length_b   1.000
_cell.length_c   1.000
_cell.angle_alpha   90.00
_cell.angle_beta   90.00
_cell.angle_gamma   90.00
#
_symmetry.space_group_name_H-M   'P 1'
#
loop_
_entity.id
_entity.type
_entity.pdbx_description
1 polymer ?
#
loop_
_entity_poly.entity_id
_entity_poly.type
_entity_poly.pdbx_seq_one_letter_code
_entity_poly.pdbx_strand_id
1 'polypeptide(L)'
;MENSYELHGNGNLVDPGLQIKRHSLYQSGGKFSLPWFDIRVFYVRICNFMVDESTPESLTLNHIPLSPDTLLEVNGVRCSIDSEGVSCLLRRDRVDKKSEEVTFVSTDGIRLTGSVKFEVFDREDLVLFGVLEIPNTNGFIRRFKKRGA
;
A
#
# COMPACT_ATOMS: atom_id res chain seq x y z
N MET A 1 37.59 -12.42 64.63
CA MET A 1 37.35 -11.04 64.20
C MET A 1 36.67 -11.09 62.86
N GLU A 2 35.36 -10.86 62.84
CA GLU A 2 34.65 -10.35 61.66
C GLU A 2 35.24 -9.00 61.22
N ASN A 3 35.02 -8.63 59.96
CA ASN A 3 34.75 -7.28 59.38
C ASN A 3 35.09 -7.34 57.86
N SER A 4 34.16 -7.41 56.88
CA SER A 4 33.12 -6.47 56.37
C SER A 4 33.64 -5.34 55.44
N TYR A 5 32.72 -4.74 54.65
CA TYR A 5 32.75 -3.66 53.61
C TYR A 5 33.28 -4.02 52.20
N GLU A 6 32.54 -3.97 51.07
CA GLU A 6 31.68 -2.97 50.37
C GLU A 6 32.38 -1.99 49.39
N LEU A 7 31.97 -2.13 48.11
CA LEU A 7 31.66 -1.17 47.03
C LEU A 7 32.66 -0.18 46.37
N HIS A 8 32.36 0.00 45.07
CA HIS A 8 32.60 1.12 44.12
C HIS A 8 33.85 1.13 43.21
N GLY A 9 33.58 1.17 41.89
CA GLY A 9 34.56 1.56 40.87
C GLY A 9 34.06 1.42 39.43
N ASN A 10 33.31 2.42 38.94
CA ASN A 10 33.00 2.63 37.52
C ASN A 10 34.31 2.78 36.70
N GLY A 11 34.44 2.08 35.57
CA GLY A 11 35.60 2.20 34.70
C GLY A 11 35.45 1.45 33.38
N ASN A 12 35.09 2.19 32.33
CA ASN A 12 35.11 1.76 30.94
C ASN A 12 36.45 1.12 30.56
N LEU A 13 36.42 -0.12 30.05
CA LEU A 13 37.55 -0.74 29.36
C LEU A 13 37.07 -1.08 27.94
N VAL A 14 37.19 -0.08 27.06
CA VAL A 14 36.95 -0.24 25.62
C VAL A 14 38.15 -0.96 25.04
N ASP A 15 38.00 -2.26 24.75
CA ASP A 15 38.96 -3.05 23.99
C ASP A 15 39.14 -2.43 22.58
N PRO A 16 40.37 -2.06 22.16
CA PRO A 16 40.61 -1.48 20.84
C PRO A 16 40.50 -2.49 19.68
N GLY A 17 40.36 -3.79 19.97
CA GLY A 17 40.50 -4.87 18.98
C GLY A 17 39.28 -5.20 18.12
N LEU A 18 38.07 -4.70 18.45
CA LEU A 18 36.83 -5.05 17.75
C LEU A 18 36.05 -3.82 17.29
N GLN A 19 36.71 -2.89 16.59
CA GLN A 19 36.00 -1.86 15.86
C GLN A 19 35.40 -2.45 14.58
N ILE A 20 34.14 -2.88 14.68
CA ILE A 20 33.27 -3.06 13.51
C ILE A 20 33.27 -1.72 12.79
N LYS A 21 34.03 -1.62 11.69
CA LYS A 21 33.91 -0.51 10.75
C LYS A 21 32.49 -0.54 10.20
N ARG A 22 31.59 0.19 10.87
CA ARG A 22 30.26 0.49 10.38
C ARG A 22 30.45 1.24 9.07
N HIS A 23 30.34 0.53 7.96
CA HIS A 23 30.34 1.16 6.64
C HIS A 23 29.25 2.24 6.66
N SER A 24 29.66 3.47 6.38
CA SER A 24 28.84 4.68 6.36
C SER A 24 27.74 4.70 5.28
N LEU A 25 27.52 3.58 4.58
CA LEU A 25 26.36 3.38 3.70
C LEU A 25 25.03 3.41 4.47
N TYR A 26 25.06 3.21 5.80
CA TYR A 26 23.88 3.35 6.68
C TYR A 26 23.77 4.72 7.38
N GLN A 27 24.66 5.68 7.07
CA GLN A 27 24.60 7.05 7.58
C GLN A 27 24.13 8.07 6.53
N SER A 28 23.44 7.62 5.48
CA SER A 28 22.55 8.52 4.73
C SER A 28 21.25 8.71 5.51
N GLY A 29 21.35 9.38 6.65
CA GLY A 29 20.23 9.88 7.45
C GLY A 29 19.57 11.10 6.83
N GLY A 30 19.60 11.21 5.49
CA GLY A 30 18.64 12.04 4.79
C GLY A 30 17.30 11.35 4.92
N LYS A 31 16.39 11.92 5.72
CA LYS A 31 14.98 11.54 5.71
C LYS A 31 14.44 11.76 4.30
N PHE A 32 14.62 10.80 3.41
CA PHE A 32 13.81 10.70 2.21
C PHE A 32 12.43 10.34 2.73
N SER A 33 11.60 11.36 3.01
CA SER A 33 10.17 11.11 3.15
C SER A 33 9.74 10.51 1.82
N LEU A 34 9.47 9.21 1.79
CA LEU A 34 8.85 8.60 0.62
C LEU A 34 7.58 9.40 0.33
N PRO A 35 7.40 9.94 -0.89
CA PRO A 35 6.18 10.65 -1.22
C PRO A 35 5.02 9.67 -1.10
N TRP A 36 4.09 9.96 -0.21
CA TRP A 36 2.86 9.19 -0.09
C TRP A 36 1.87 9.66 -1.14
N PHE A 37 1.27 8.72 -1.84
CA PHE A 37 0.10 8.92 -2.66
C PHE A 37 -1.15 8.56 -1.87
N ASP A 38 -2.03 9.53 -1.67
CA ASP A 38 -3.27 9.38 -0.91
C ASP A 38 -4.45 9.17 -1.88
N ILE A 39 -5.05 7.99 -1.84
CA ILE A 39 -6.36 7.71 -2.47
C ILE A 39 -7.43 8.03 -1.43
N ARG A 40 -8.28 9.02 -1.74
CA ARG A 40 -9.43 9.40 -0.89
C ARG A 40 -10.73 8.77 -1.36
N VAL A 41 -10.82 8.46 -2.64
CA VAL A 41 -11.98 7.85 -3.26
C VAL A 41 -11.46 6.89 -4.33
N PHE A 42 -11.97 5.66 -4.29
CA PHE A 42 -11.84 4.70 -5.39
C PHE A 42 -13.24 4.37 -5.87
N TYR A 43 -13.50 4.50 -7.17
CA TYR A 43 -14.79 4.13 -7.73
C TYR A 43 -14.63 3.31 -9.00
N VAL A 44 -15.57 2.39 -9.20
CA VAL A 44 -15.69 1.58 -10.41
C VAL A 44 -17.06 1.84 -11.01
N ARG A 45 -17.08 2.21 -12.28
CA ARG A 45 -18.30 2.43 -13.05
C ARG A 45 -18.36 1.36 -14.15
N ILE A 46 -19.41 0.54 -14.12
CA ILE A 46 -19.66 -0.53 -15.09
C ILE A 46 -20.88 -0.12 -15.90
N CYS A 47 -20.76 -0.14 -17.22
CA CYS A 47 -21.82 0.25 -18.16
C CYS A 47 -22.13 -0.91 -19.10
N ASN A 48 -23.22 -0.80 -19.84
CA ASN A 48 -23.60 -1.71 -20.94
C ASN A 48 -23.93 -3.13 -20.46
N PHE A 49 -24.67 -3.22 -19.35
CA PHE A 49 -25.18 -4.48 -18.79
C PHE A 49 -26.58 -4.32 -18.20
N MET A 50 -27.32 -5.42 -18.11
CA MET A 50 -28.67 -5.41 -17.53
C MET A 50 -28.60 -5.23 -16.01
N VAL A 51 -29.11 -4.09 -15.53
CA VAL A 51 -29.20 -3.84 -14.08
C VAL A 51 -30.51 -4.42 -13.51
N ASP A 52 -30.39 -5.56 -12.84
CA ASP A 52 -31.48 -6.28 -12.20
C ASP A 52 -31.17 -6.66 -10.73
N GLU A 53 -31.99 -7.53 -10.14
CA GLU A 53 -31.84 -8.02 -8.76
C GLU A 53 -30.59 -8.89 -8.55
N SER A 54 -29.92 -9.35 -9.62
CA SER A 54 -28.65 -10.08 -9.53
C SER A 54 -27.44 -9.15 -9.45
N THR A 55 -27.61 -7.86 -9.73
CA THR A 55 -26.52 -6.88 -9.65
C THR A 55 -26.01 -6.77 -8.21
N PRO A 56 -24.70 -6.97 -7.96
CA PRO A 56 -24.17 -7.05 -6.61
C PRO A 56 -24.36 -5.75 -5.83
N GLU A 57 -24.54 -5.85 -4.52
CA GLU A 57 -24.61 -4.69 -3.62
C GLU A 57 -23.23 -4.11 -3.30
N SER A 58 -22.19 -4.92 -3.45
CA SER A 58 -20.80 -4.54 -3.20
C SER A 58 -19.82 -5.39 -3.99
N LEU A 59 -18.65 -4.82 -4.27
CA LEU A 59 -17.50 -5.52 -4.82
C LEU A 59 -16.34 -5.49 -3.81
N THR A 60 -15.44 -6.47 -3.92
CA THR A 60 -14.20 -6.51 -3.14
C THR A 60 -13.07 -5.88 -3.94
N LEU A 61 -12.39 -4.89 -3.38
CA LEU A 61 -11.22 -4.24 -3.97
C LEU A 61 -9.96 -4.66 -3.21
N ASN A 62 -9.03 -5.31 -3.91
CA ASN A 62 -7.72 -5.66 -3.36
C ASN A 62 -6.65 -4.70 -3.89
N HIS A 63 -5.79 -4.21 -3.02
CA HIS A 63 -4.54 -3.53 -3.39
C HIS A 63 -3.35 -4.39 -2.97
N ILE A 64 -2.54 -4.75 -3.96
CA ILE A 64 -1.41 -5.67 -3.81
C ILE A 64 -0.12 -4.90 -4.15
N PRO A 65 0.80 -4.72 -3.19
CA PRO A 65 2.12 -4.15 -3.42
C PRO A 65 2.87 -4.87 -4.55
N LEU A 66 3.43 -4.12 -5.51
CA LEU A 66 4.26 -4.70 -6.58
C LEU A 66 5.73 -4.86 -6.19
N SER A 67 6.13 -4.32 -5.05
CA SER A 67 7.50 -4.30 -4.55
C SER A 67 7.51 -4.43 -3.03
N PRO A 68 8.48 -5.15 -2.43
CA PRO A 68 8.52 -5.36 -0.98
C PRO A 68 8.78 -4.08 -0.15
N ASP A 69 9.27 -3.02 -0.79
CA ASP A 69 9.45 -1.69 -0.17
C ASP A 69 8.19 -0.80 -0.30
N THR A 70 7.17 -1.23 -1.05
CA THR A 70 5.92 -0.50 -1.17
C THR A 70 5.17 -0.55 0.16
N LEU A 71 4.95 0.62 0.73
CA LEU A 71 4.25 0.80 1.98
C LEU A 71 2.76 1.10 1.71
N LEU A 72 1.85 0.30 2.29
CA LEU A 72 0.39 0.46 2.21
C LEU A 72 -0.26 0.76 3.58
N GLU A 73 -1.10 1.78 3.64
CA GLU A 73 -1.95 2.12 4.80
C GLU A 73 -3.41 2.19 4.39
N VAL A 74 -4.30 1.76 5.28
CA VAL A 74 -5.75 1.93 5.14
C VAL A 74 -6.30 2.58 6.38
N ASN A 75 -6.96 3.73 6.21
CA ASN A 75 -7.56 4.52 7.29
C ASN A 75 -6.57 4.83 8.43
N GLY A 76 -5.29 5.04 8.08
CA GLY A 76 -4.20 5.32 9.01
C GLY A 76 -3.58 4.10 9.69
N VAL A 77 -4.05 2.88 9.39
CA VAL A 77 -3.48 1.63 9.90
C VAL A 77 -2.50 1.07 8.87
N ARG A 78 -1.28 0.75 9.34
CA ARG A 78 -0.21 0.16 8.54
C ARG A 78 -0.52 -1.32 8.26
N CYS A 79 -0.51 -1.72 7.00
CA CYS A 79 -0.61 -3.14 6.63
C CYS A 79 0.70 -3.86 7.00
N SER A 80 0.57 -5.11 7.46
CA SER A 80 1.73 -5.94 7.80
C SER A 80 2.57 -6.22 6.55
N ILE A 81 3.88 -6.41 6.72
CA ILE A 81 4.78 -6.83 5.64
C ILE A 81 4.41 -8.25 5.15
N ASP A 82 3.82 -9.06 6.02
CA ASP A 82 3.41 -10.44 5.71
C ASP A 82 2.05 -10.54 4.99
N SER A 83 1.32 -9.42 4.86
CA SER A 83 0.04 -9.44 4.14
C SER A 83 0.28 -9.28 2.63
N GLU A 84 -0.31 -10.18 1.83
CA GLU A 84 -0.24 -10.13 0.37
C GLU A 84 -0.89 -8.86 -0.22
N GLY A 85 -1.67 -8.13 0.57
CA GLY A 85 -2.26 -6.85 0.20
C GLY A 85 -3.25 -6.36 1.23
N VAL A 86 -4.10 -5.41 0.84
CA VAL A 86 -5.26 -4.99 1.62
C VAL A 86 -6.53 -5.08 0.81
N SER A 87 -7.61 -5.47 1.46
CA SER A 87 -8.94 -5.55 0.86
C SER A 87 -9.84 -4.45 1.42
N CYS A 88 -10.58 -3.80 0.55
CA CYS A 88 -11.57 -2.77 0.84
C CYS A 88 -12.90 -3.14 0.17
N LEU A 89 -14.01 -2.58 0.65
CA LEU A 89 -15.33 -2.82 0.08
C LEU A 89 -15.74 -1.64 -0.80
N LEU A 90 -16.10 -1.91 -2.05
CA LEU A 90 -16.74 -0.94 -2.95
C LEU A 90 -18.25 -1.13 -2.85
N ARG A 91 -18.96 -0.18 -2.22
CA ARG A 91 -20.42 -0.24 -2.05
C ARG A 91 -21.12 0.32 -3.27
N ARG A 92 -22.24 -0.28 -3.68
CA ARG A 92 -23.07 0.23 -4.77
C ARG A 92 -23.64 1.60 -4.38
N ASP A 93 -23.22 2.63 -5.11
CA ASP A 93 -23.55 4.03 -4.85
C ASP A 93 -24.68 4.51 -5.78
N ARG A 94 -24.55 4.27 -7.08
CA ARG A 94 -25.54 4.68 -8.09
C ARG A 94 -25.93 3.52 -8.99
N VAL A 95 -27.22 3.43 -9.28
CA VAL A 95 -27.80 2.53 -10.28
C VAL A 95 -28.59 3.37 -11.28
N ASP A 96 -28.19 3.34 -12.55
CA ASP A 96 -28.88 4.00 -13.65
C ASP A 96 -29.41 2.97 -14.65
N LYS A 97 -30.68 2.59 -14.49
CA LYS A 97 -31.34 1.63 -15.37
C LYS A 97 -31.55 2.16 -16.80
N LYS A 98 -31.57 3.48 -16.99
CA LYS A 98 -31.75 4.08 -18.33
C LYS A 98 -30.47 4.01 -19.14
N SER A 99 -29.32 4.15 -18.48
CA SER A 99 -28.00 4.09 -19.09
C SER A 99 -27.28 2.76 -18.89
N GLU A 100 -27.97 1.74 -18.36
CA GLU A 100 -27.43 0.39 -18.11
C GLU A 100 -26.11 0.43 -17.34
N GLU A 101 -26.14 1.10 -16.18
CA GLU A 101 -24.93 1.46 -15.46
C GLU A 101 -25.06 1.33 -13.94
N VAL A 102 -23.95 0.91 -13.32
CA VAL A 102 -23.77 0.90 -11.87
C VAL A 102 -22.44 1.52 -11.49
N THR A 103 -22.42 2.22 -10.36
CA THR A 103 -21.20 2.77 -9.76
C THR A 103 -21.01 2.17 -8.37
N PHE A 104 -19.81 1.68 -8.09
CA PHE A 104 -19.38 1.23 -6.77
C PHE A 104 -18.29 2.15 -6.23
N VAL A 105 -18.33 2.48 -4.95
CA VAL A 105 -17.45 3.47 -4.32
C VAL A 105 -16.90 2.96 -2.99
N SER A 106 -15.60 3.18 -2.78
CA SER A 106 -14.96 3.18 -1.47
C SER A 106 -14.42 4.59 -1.20
N THR A 107 -14.59 5.00 0.06
CA THR A 107 -14.04 6.24 0.62
C THR A 107 -12.97 5.94 1.67
N ASP A 108 -12.46 4.71 1.68
CA ASP A 108 -11.34 4.36 2.56
C ASP A 108 -10.14 5.23 2.22
N GLY A 109 -9.48 5.76 3.25
CA GLY A 109 -8.28 6.56 3.12
C GLY A 109 -7.07 5.66 2.91
N ILE A 110 -6.74 5.36 1.66
CA ILE A 110 -5.63 4.47 1.32
C ILE A 110 -4.41 5.32 1.01
N ARG A 111 -3.26 4.96 1.58
CA ARG A 111 -1.99 5.66 1.34
C ARG A 111 -0.93 4.68 0.86
N LEU A 112 -0.18 5.08 -0.16
CA LEU A 112 0.79 4.25 -0.87
C LEU A 112 2.13 4.96 -1.02
N THR A 113 3.26 4.27 -0.91
CA THR A 113 4.58 4.85 -1.27
C THR A 113 5.13 4.35 -2.60
N GLY A 114 4.48 3.36 -3.22
CA GLY A 114 4.96 2.72 -4.45
C GLY A 114 3.81 2.15 -5.27
N SER A 115 4.15 1.64 -6.45
CA SER A 115 3.18 1.08 -7.39
C SER A 115 2.44 -0.13 -6.80
N VAL A 116 1.16 -0.23 -7.09
CA VAL A 116 0.29 -1.33 -6.64
C VAL A 116 -0.53 -1.88 -7.78
N LYS A 117 -0.76 -3.19 -7.75
CA LYS A 117 -1.84 -3.83 -8.53
C LYS A 117 -3.14 -3.63 -7.77
N PHE A 118 -4.22 -3.33 -8.48
CA PHE A 118 -5.56 -3.39 -7.92
C PHE A 118 -6.39 -4.44 -8.65
N GLU A 119 -7.22 -5.13 -7.92
CA GLU A 119 -8.12 -6.16 -8.42
C GLU A 119 -9.50 -5.97 -7.79
N VAL A 120 -10.55 -6.09 -8.59
CA VAL A 120 -11.94 -5.90 -8.19
C VAL A 120 -12.69 -7.18 -8.47
N PHE A 121 -13.29 -7.75 -7.43
CA PHE A 121 -14.01 -9.01 -7.50
C PHE A 121 -15.49 -8.81 -7.20
N ASP A 122 -16.34 -9.53 -7.94
CA ASP A 122 -17.68 -9.89 -7.49
C ASP A 122 -17.58 -11.30 -6.92
N ARG A 123 -17.61 -11.43 -5.59
CA ARG A 123 -17.35 -12.68 -4.88
C ARG A 123 -15.98 -13.27 -5.25
N GLU A 124 -15.96 -14.29 -6.11
CA GLU A 124 -14.76 -14.99 -6.57
C GLU A 124 -14.38 -14.61 -8.02
N ASP A 125 -15.25 -13.89 -8.73
CA ASP A 125 -15.05 -13.52 -10.12
C ASP A 125 -14.31 -12.20 -10.25
N LEU A 126 -13.16 -12.22 -10.93
CA LEU A 126 -12.36 -11.03 -11.22
C LEU A 126 -13.05 -10.18 -12.31
N VAL A 127 -13.55 -9.01 -11.93
CA VAL A 127 -14.29 -8.11 -12.82
C VAL A 127 -13.38 -7.08 -13.48
N LEU A 128 -12.41 -6.54 -12.72
CA LEU A 128 -11.49 -5.52 -13.19
C LEU A 128 -10.16 -5.67 -12.50
N PHE A 129 -9.06 -5.45 -13.23
CA PHE A 129 -7.74 -5.34 -12.64
C PHE A 129 -6.92 -4.27 -13.35
N GLY A 130 -5.88 -3.79 -12.68
CA GLY A 130 -4.95 -2.86 -13.27
C GLY A 130 -3.77 -2.58 -12.36
N VAL A 131 -2.89 -1.71 -12.82
CA VAL A 131 -1.73 -1.26 -12.06
C VAL A 131 -1.80 0.25 -11.93
N LEU A 132 -1.70 0.74 -10.71
CA LEU A 132 -1.44 2.13 -10.43
C LEU A 132 0.09 2.31 -10.36
N GLU A 133 0.67 2.76 -11.47
CA GLU A 133 2.10 3.11 -11.52
C GLU A 133 2.31 4.45 -10.81
N ILE A 134 3.07 4.43 -9.71
CA ILE A 134 3.57 5.65 -9.08
C ILE A 134 4.95 5.92 -9.70
N PRO A 135 5.12 7.01 -10.46
CA PRO A 135 6.40 7.30 -11.05
C PRO A 135 7.41 7.52 -9.92
N ASN A 136 8.45 6.70 -9.87
CA ASN A 136 9.67 7.09 -9.17
C ASN A 136 10.05 8.47 -9.72
N THR A 137 10.44 9.39 -8.83
CA THR A 137 10.77 10.80 -9.13
C THR A 137 11.91 11.00 -10.15
N ASN A 138 12.32 9.94 -10.86
CA ASN A 138 13.31 9.94 -11.93
C ASN A 138 12.68 10.04 -13.34
N GLY A 139 11.46 10.58 -13.47
CA GLY A 139 11.03 11.27 -14.70
C GLY A 139 10.71 10.44 -15.95
N PHE A 140 10.48 9.12 -15.85
CA PHE A 140 10.02 8.33 -17.00
C PHE A 140 8.53 8.00 -16.90
N ILE A 141 7.68 8.86 -17.46
CA ILE A 141 6.28 8.53 -17.73
C ILE A 141 6.24 7.55 -18.90
N ARG A 142 5.99 6.27 -18.62
CA ARG A 142 5.82 5.25 -19.66
C ARG A 142 4.48 5.46 -20.35
N ARG A 143 4.51 6.11 -21.51
CA ARG A 143 3.32 6.33 -22.32
C ARG A 143 2.87 5.01 -22.97
N PHE A 144 1.72 4.48 -22.56
CA PHE A 144 1.11 3.32 -23.21
C PHE A 144 0.75 3.69 -24.65
N LYS A 145 1.42 3.05 -25.62
CA LYS A 145 1.05 3.13 -27.03
C LYS A 145 -0.06 2.13 -27.30
N LYS A 146 -1.28 2.62 -27.52
CA LYS A 146 -2.36 1.82 -28.11
C LYS A 146 -1.86 1.27 -29.44
N ARG A 147 -1.81 -0.06 -29.57
CA ARG A 147 -1.77 -0.69 -30.89
C ARG A 147 -3.22 -0.70 -31.38
N GLY A 148 -3.51 0.15 -32.36
CA GLY A 148 -4.75 0.04 -33.12
C GLY A 148 -4.74 -1.29 -33.88
N ALA A 149 -5.93 -1.90 -33.97
CA ALA A 149 -6.20 -3.06 -34.81
C ALA A 149 -5.94 -2.77 -36.29
#